data_AF-A0A1M6TY49-F1
#
_entry.id   AF-A0A1M6TY49-F1
#
_cell.length_a   1.000
_cell.length_b   1.000
_cell.length_c   1.000
_cell.angle_alpha   90.00
_cell.angle_beta   90.00
_cell.angle_gamma   90.00
#
_symmetry.space_group_name_H-M   'P 1'
#
loop_
_entity.id
_entity.type
_entity.pdbx_description
1 polymer ?
#
loop_
_entity_poly.entity_id
_entity_poly.type
_entity_poly.pdbx_seq_one_letter_code
_entity_poly.pdbx_strand_id
1 'polypeptide(L)' 'AVAEAAFKVIKTEFAFNKIFQSFEELEYLLFDYVNWYNNYRIHGALNYLTPVEYRILMSDKKVS' A
#
# COMPACT_ATOMS: atom_id res chain seq x y z
N ALA A 1 3.66 2.48 16.21
CA ALA A 1 4.23 3.41 15.21
C ALA A 1 3.99 2.96 13.75
N VAL A 2 4.65 1.92 13.22
CA VAL A 2 4.55 1.55 11.78
C VAL A 2 3.16 1.03 11.39
N ALA A 3 2.59 0.12 12.18
CA ALA A 3 1.26 -0.41 11.93
C ALA A 3 0.18 0.69 12.01
N GLU A 4 0.29 1.61 12.97
CA GLU A 4 -0.65 2.73 13.12
C GLU A 4 -0.63 3.68 11.91
N ALA A 5 0.56 3.97 11.36
CA ALA A 5 0.69 4.76 10.16
C ALA A 5 0.04 4.07 8.95
N ALA A 6 0.25 2.75 8.78
CA ALA A 6 -0.38 1.97 7.72
C ALA A 6 -1.91 1.95 7.85
N PHE A 7 -2.44 1.73 9.06
CA PHE A 7 -3.88 1.76 9.32
C PHE A 7 -4.49 3.14 9.07
N LYS A 8 -3.77 4.22 9.40
CA LYS A 8 -4.22 5.57 9.10
C LYS A 8 -4.41 5.74 7.60
N VAL A 9 -3.43 5.33 6.79
CA VAL A 9 -3.50 5.45 5.33
C VAL A 9 -4.66 4.66 4.74
N ILE A 10 -4.86 3.41 5.17
CA ILE A 10 -6.02 2.59 4.73
C ILE A 10 -7.33 3.29 5.09
N LYS A 11 -7.46 3.78 6.33
CA LYS A 11 -8.69 4.47 6.77
C LYS A 11 -8.95 5.75 5.97
N THR A 12 -7.92 6.51 5.61
CA THR A 12 -8.08 7.81 4.94
C THR A 12 -8.23 7.70 3.43
N GLU A 13 -7.51 6.79 2.78
CA GLU A 13 -7.48 6.69 1.31
C GLU A 13 -8.46 5.64 0.77
N PHE A 14 -8.65 4.54 1.49
CA PHE A 14 -9.48 3.43 1.02
C PHE A 14 -10.89 3.44 1.61
N ALA A 15 -11.00 3.59 2.94
CA ALA A 15 -12.28 3.42 3.64
C ALA A 15 -13.06 4.73 3.89
N PHE A 16 -12.42 5.89 3.76
CA PHE A 16 -13.04 7.15 4.14
C PHE A 16 -14.27 7.45 3.29
N ASN A 17 -15.41 7.68 3.96
CA ASN A 17 -16.69 7.98 3.34
C ASN A 17 -17.17 6.92 2.32
N LYS A 18 -16.72 5.66 2.49
CA LYS A 18 -17.11 4.54 1.63
C LYS A 18 -18.02 3.58 2.39
N ILE A 19 -19.13 3.21 1.74
CA ILE A 19 -20.05 2.16 2.20
C ILE A 19 -19.90 0.99 1.24
N PHE A 20 -19.51 -0.16 1.76
CA PHE A 20 -19.42 -1.42 1.01
C PHE A 20 -20.77 -2.13 1.11
N GLN A 21 -21.26 -2.66 -0.02
CA GLN A 21 -22.54 -3.34 -0.12
C GLN A 21 -22.46 -4.79 0.37
N SER A 22 -21.27 -5.38 0.39
CA SER A 22 -21.03 -6.72 0.96
C SER A 22 -19.59 -6.89 1.45
N PHE A 23 -19.35 -7.98 2.18
CA PHE A 23 -18.01 -8.34 2.62
C PHE A 23 -17.12 -8.72 1.43
N GLU A 24 -17.67 -9.40 0.43
CA GLU A 24 -16.98 -9.79 -0.79
C GLU A 24 -16.52 -8.56 -1.59
N GLU A 25 -17.36 -7.51 -1.68
CA GLU A 25 -16.97 -6.25 -2.31
C GLU A 25 -15.83 -5.58 -1.55
N LEU A 26 -15.92 -5.53 -0.22
CA LEU A 26 -14.85 -5.00 0.63
C LEU A 26 -13.54 -5.75 0.40
N GLU A 27 -13.58 -7.08 0.41
CA GLU A 27 -12.40 -7.93 0.23
C GLU A 27 -11.76 -7.70 -1.15
N TYR A 28 -12.56 -7.75 -2.22
CA TYR A 28 -12.08 -7.55 -3.58
C TYR A 28 -11.40 -6.18 -3.74
N LEU A 29 -12.05 -5.11 -3.29
CA LEU A 29 -11.51 -3.76 -3.39
C LEU A 29 -10.28 -3.55 -2.50
N LEU A 30 -10.24 -4.19 -1.33
CA LEU A 30 -9.09 -4.11 -0.44
C LEU A 30 -7.87 -4.79 -1.07
N PHE A 31 -8.04 -5.96 -1.69
CA PHE A 31 -6.98 -6.63 -2.42
C PHE A 31 -6.44 -5.76 -3.56
N ASP A 32 -7.33 -5.14 -4.33
CA ASP A 32 -6.93 -4.24 -5.41
C ASP A 32 -6.18 -3.01 -4.88
N TYR A 33 -6.67 -2.40 -3.79
CA TYR A 33 -5.99 -1.27 -3.14
C TYR A 33 -4.59 -1.64 -2.62
N VAL A 34 -4.44 -2.80 -1.99
CA VAL A 34 -3.14 -3.29 -1.50
C VAL A 34 -2.19 -3.57 -2.66
N ASN A 35 -2.70 -4.14 -3.76
CA ASN A 35 -1.92 -4.34 -4.98
C ASN A 35 -1.46 -3.01 -5.57
N TRP A 36 -2.38 -2.05 -5.73
CA TRP A 36 -2.07 -0.69 -6.17
C TRP A 36 -1.01 -0.03 -5.29
N TYR A 37 -1.20 -0.04 -3.97
CA TYR A 37 -0.28 0.57 -3.02
C TYR A 37 1.13 -0.01 -3.14
N ASN A 38 1.27 -1.34 -3.26
CA ASN A 38 2.58 -1.98 -3.25
C ASN A 38 3.30 -1.96 -4.59
N ASN A 39 2.57 -2.07 -5.70
CA ASN A 39 3.15 -2.30 -7.03
C ASN A 39 3.05 -1.09 -7.96
N TYR A 40 2.21 -0.09 -7.65
CA TYR A 40 1.91 1.00 -8.57
C TYR A 40 1.99 2.39 -7.91
N ARG A 41 1.84 2.49 -6.60
CA ARG A 41 1.92 3.78 -5.90
C ARG A 41 3.36 4.26 -5.82
N ILE A 42 3.60 5.43 -6.42
CA ILE A 42 4.89 6.11 -6.34
C ILE A 42 4.99 6.88 -5.03
N HIS A 43 6.10 6.71 -4.31
CA HIS A 43 6.39 7.43 -3.06
C HIS A 43 7.60 8.34 -3.21
N GLY A 44 7.40 9.66 -3.05
CA GLY A 44 8.49 10.64 -3.10
C GLY A 44 9.59 10.39 -2.06
N ALA A 45 9.21 9.91 -0.87
CA ALA A 45 10.17 9.51 0.17
C ALA A 45 11.02 8.27 -0.19
N LEU A 46 10.58 7.47 -1.18
CA LEU A 46 11.30 6.31 -1.69
C LEU A 46 12.03 6.62 -3.00
N ASN A 47 12.41 7.89 -3.22
CA ASN A 47 13.02 8.34 -4.47
C ASN A 47 12.16 8.03 -5.70
N TYR A 48 10.85 8.24 -5.57
CA TYR A 48 9.85 7.96 -6.62
C TYR A 48 9.78 6.49 -7.04
N LEU A 49 10.11 5.57 -6.14
CA LEU A 49 9.90 4.13 -6.33
C LEU A 49 8.59 3.69 -5.68
N THR A 50 8.07 2.57 -6.18
CA THR A 50 7.03 1.80 -5.49
C THR A 50 7.60 1.08 -4.27
N PRO A 51 6.77 0.67 -3.29
CA PRO A 51 7.24 -0.09 -2.14
C PRO A 51 7.93 -1.41 -2.50
N VAL A 52 7.48 -2.08 -3.58
CA VAL A 52 8.11 -3.31 -4.07
C VAL A 52 9.47 -3.02 -4.71
N GLU A 53 9.57 -2.03 -5.60
CA GLU A 53 10.84 -1.65 -6.22
C GLU A 53 11.88 -1.23 -5.18
N TYR A 54 11.46 -0.43 -4.19
CA TYR A 54 12.33 -0.03 -3.08
C TYR A 54 12.84 -1.23 -2.30
N ARG A 55 11.98 -2.22 -2.02
CA ARG A 55 12.38 -3.44 -1.31
C ARG A 55 13.39 -4.26 -2.09
N ILE A 56 13.20 -4.41 -3.40
CA ILE A 56 14.13 -5.13 -4.29
C ILE A 56 15.49 -4.42 -4.27
N LEU A 57 15.51 -3.11 -4.53
CA LEU A 57 16.73 -2.30 -4.52
C LEU A 57 17.51 -2.40 -3.19
N MET A 58 16.81 -2.36 -2.06
CA MET A 58 17.44 -2.45 -0.74
C MET A 58 17.90 -3.87 -0.38
N SER A 59 17.26 -4.89 -0.95
CA SER A 59 17.68 -6.28 -0.77
C SER A 59 18.97 -6.55 -1.53
N ASP A 60 19.07 -6.07 -2.78
CA ASP A 60 20.27 -6.20 -3.61
C ASP A 60 21.48 -5.51 -2.97
N LYS A 61 21.29 -4.30 -2.43
CA LYS A 61 22.32 -3.56 -1.69
C LYS A 61 22.82 -4.24 -0.43
N LYS A 62 22.04 -5.16 0.15
CA LYS A 62 22.41 -5.89 1.37
C LYS A 62 23.26 -7.13 1.05
N VAL A 63 23.18 -7.62 -0.18
CA VAL A 63 23.91 -8.81 -0.66
C VAL A 63 25.26 -8.44 -1.30
N SER A 64 25.40 -7.19 -1.76
CA SER A 64 26.67 -6.58 -2.20
C SER A 64 27.51 -6.06 -1.04
#